data_AF-A0A497GHY1-F1
#
_entry.id   AF-A0A497GHY1-F1
#
_cell.length_a   1.000
_cell.length_b   1.000
_cell.length_c   1.000
_cell.angle_alpha   90.00
_cell.angle_beta   90.00
_cell.angle_gamma   90.00
#
_symmetry.space_group_name_H-M   'P 1'
#
loop_
_entity.id
_entity.type
_entity.pdbx_description
1 polymer ?
#
loop_
_entity_poly.entity_id
_entity_poly.type
_entity_poly.pdbx_seq_one_letter_code
_entity_poly.pdbx_strand_id
1 'polypeptide(L)'
;MSRERNIPPRELLEKWKKEDEEARRIRRESADWNFINKQAPHIRAALIYFIEQGDRYVAARIAGLTIEEFDEIRRKAKIPVVI
;
A
#
# COMPACT_ATOMS: atom_id res chain seq x y z
N MET A 1 6.60 -36.49 -4.00
CA MET A 1 7.70 -35.60 -3.57
C MET A 1 7.09 -34.48 -2.75
N SER A 2 7.15 -34.60 -1.43
CA SER A 2 6.69 -33.56 -0.51
C SER A 2 7.53 -32.31 -0.74
N ARG A 3 6.91 -31.22 -1.19
CA ARG A 3 7.59 -29.92 -1.22
C ARG A 3 7.88 -29.57 0.24
N GLU A 4 9.12 -29.74 0.68
CA GLU A 4 9.59 -29.11 1.91
C GLU A 4 9.29 -27.62 1.79
N ARG A 5 8.40 -27.12 2.64
CA ARG A 5 8.12 -25.69 2.71
C ARG A 5 9.37 -25.06 3.30
N ASN A 6 10.16 -24.40 2.47
CA ASN A 6 11.29 -23.59 2.88
C ASN A 6 10.73 -22.33 3.57
N ILE A 7 10.39 -22.45 4.85
CA ILE A 7 9.85 -21.35 5.65
C ILE A 7 11.05 -20.55 6.19
N PRO A 8 11.08 -19.22 6.00
CA PRO A 8 12.14 -18.38 6.54
C PRO A 8 12.25 -18.48 8.06
N PRO A 9 13.43 -18.25 8.66
CA PRO A 9 13.60 -18.21 10.11
C PRO A 9 12.65 -17.22 10.79
N ARG A 10 12.21 -17.52 12.01
CA ARG A 10 11.23 -16.70 12.75
C ARG A 10 11.67 -15.25 12.91
N GLU A 11 12.95 -15.01 13.18
CA GLU A 11 13.52 -13.66 13.31
C GLU A 11 13.37 -12.83 12.04
N LEU A 12 13.54 -13.47 10.87
CA LEU A 12 13.38 -12.81 9.58
C LEU A 12 11.91 -12.45 9.31
N LEU A 13 10.98 -13.35 9.66
CA LEU A 13 9.54 -13.07 9.56
C LEU A 13 9.11 -11.92 10.47
N GLU A 14 9.62 -11.87 11.71
CA GLU A 14 9.32 -10.77 12.65
C GLU A 14 9.93 -9.44 12.18
N LYS A 15 11.12 -9.46 11.57
CA LYS A 15 11.72 -8.28 10.96
C LYS A 15 10.85 -7.74 9.82
N TRP A 16 10.44 -8.59 8.87
CA TRP A 16 9.57 -8.19 7.76
C TRP A 16 8.22 -7.63 8.23
N LYS A 17 7.61 -8.24 9.26
CA LYS A 17 6.39 -7.70 9.85
C LYS A 17 6.56 -6.28 10.39
N LYS A 18 7.67 -6.02 11.08
CA LYS A 18 7.97 -4.68 11.62
C LYS A 18 8.22 -3.67 10.50
N GLU A 19 8.94 -4.07 9.45
CA GLU A 19 9.18 -3.23 8.28
C GLU A 19 7.87 -2.90 7.56
N ASP A 20 6.97 -3.88 7.37
CA ASP A 20 5.64 -3.67 6.80
C ASP A 20 4.76 -2.74 7.66
N GLU A 21 4.82 -2.89 8.98
CA GLU A 21 4.10 -2.04 9.93
C GLU A 21 4.61 -0.60 9.91
N GLU A 22 5.93 -0.41 9.89
CA GLU A 22 6.56 0.89 9.77
C GLU A 22 6.18 1.56 8.44
N ALA A 23 6.29 0.84 7.32
CA ALA A 23 5.91 1.34 6.01
C ALA A 23 4.43 1.73 5.94
N ARG A 24 3.54 0.97 6.61
CA ARG A 24 2.12 1.30 6.74
C ARG A 24 1.91 2.57 7.57
N ARG A 25 2.62 2.70 8.70
CA ARG A 25 2.55 3.88 9.56
C ARG A 25 2.96 5.14 8.81
N ILE A 26 4.10 5.10 8.11
CA ILE A 26 4.61 6.22 7.29
C ILE A 26 3.57 6.66 6.25
N ARG A 27 2.96 5.71 5.53
CA ARG A 27 1.91 6.03 4.54
C ARG A 27 0.68 6.66 5.18
N ARG A 28 0.24 6.13 6.32
CA ARG A 28 -0.94 6.61 7.04
C ARG A 28 -0.76 8.02 7.61
N GLU A 29 0.41 8.28 8.20
CA GLU A 29 0.76 9.57 8.80
C GLU A 29 1.01 10.66 7.74
N SER A 30 1.56 10.28 6.58
CA SER A 30 1.82 11.23 5.48
C SER A 30 0.57 11.58 4.67
N ALA A 31 -0.44 10.71 4.67
CA ALA A 31 -1.60 10.81 3.80
C ALA A 31 -2.45 12.07 4.05
N ASP A 32 -2.83 12.74 2.97
CA ASP A 32 -3.80 13.82 2.99
C ASP A 32 -5.22 13.25 3.04
N TRP A 33 -5.68 12.94 4.25
CA TRP A 33 -7.01 12.35 4.50
C TRP A 33 -8.14 13.24 3.98
N ASN A 34 -7.98 14.56 3.98
CA ASN A 34 -8.96 15.49 3.43
C ASN A 34 -9.10 15.33 1.91
N PHE A 35 -7.99 15.19 1.20
CA PHE A 35 -8.01 14.88 -0.23
C PHE A 35 -8.64 13.51 -0.49
N ILE A 36 -8.23 12.48 0.26
CA ILE A 36 -8.70 11.09 0.10
C ILE A 36 -10.21 10.99 0.31
N ASN A 37 -10.74 11.61 1.36
CA ASN A 37 -12.16 11.53 1.71
C ASN A 37 -13.08 12.19 0.68
N LYS A 38 -12.56 13.18 -0.08
CA LYS A 38 -13.28 13.86 -1.17
C LYS A 38 -13.32 13.07 -2.48
N GLN A 39 -12.53 12.01 -2.62
CA GLN A 39 -12.49 11.22 -3.85
C GLN A 39 -13.75 10.37 -4.05
N ALA A 40 -13.99 9.97 -5.30
CA ALA A 40 -15.00 8.96 -5.63
C ALA A 40 -14.76 7.66 -4.84
N PRO A 41 -15.81 6.89 -4.49
CA PRO A 41 -15.69 5.74 -3.60
C PRO A 41 -14.62 4.72 -3.99
N HIS A 42 -14.47 4.42 -5.29
CA HIS A 42 -13.49 3.46 -5.80
C HIS A 42 -12.04 4.00 -5.68
N ILE A 43 -11.82 5.28 -5.99
CA ILE A 43 -10.52 5.94 -5.81
C ILE A 43 -10.15 6.00 -4.32
N ARG A 44 -11.10 6.37 -3.46
CA ARG A 44 -10.88 6.40 -2.01
C ARG A 44 -10.50 5.01 -1.48
N ALA A 45 -11.21 3.97 -1.92
CA ALA A 45 -10.90 2.59 -1.55
C ALA A 45 -9.49 2.17 -2.04
N ALA A 46 -9.11 2.54 -3.26
CA ALA A 46 -7.78 2.28 -3.80
C ALA A 46 -6.66 2.96 -3.00
N LEU A 47 -6.84 4.24 -2.64
CA LEU A 47 -5.88 4.99 -1.83
C LEU A 47 -5.73 4.40 -0.42
N ILE A 48 -6.84 4.03 0.23
CA ILE A 48 -6.83 3.36 1.54
C ILE A 48 -6.14 2.00 1.43
N TYR A 49 -6.46 1.21 0.40
CA TYR A 49 -5.78 -0.06 0.15
C TYR A 49 -4.26 0.15 0.00
N PHE A 50 -3.85 1.15 -0.78
CA PHE A 50 -2.43 1.48 -0.93
C PHE A 50 -1.79 1.96 0.37
N ILE A 51 -2.52 2.59 1.31
CA ILE A 51 -2.02 2.94 2.65
C ILE A 51 -1.85 1.71 3.55
N GLU A 52 -2.69 0.69 3.39
CA GLU A 52 -2.64 -0.51 4.24
C GLU A 52 -1.67 -1.57 3.72
N GLN A 53 -1.59 -1.74 2.40
CA GLN A 53 -0.95 -2.90 1.77
C GLN A 53 0.30 -2.56 0.94
N GLY A 54 0.41 -1.33 0.43
CA GLY A 54 1.61 -0.87 -0.30
C GLY A 54 1.71 -1.40 -1.73
N ASP A 55 0.72 -2.18 -2.15
CA ASP A 55 0.64 -2.72 -3.51
C ASP A 55 -0.03 -1.71 -4.45
N ARG A 56 0.79 -1.05 -5.27
CA ARG A 56 0.36 -0.07 -6.28
C ARG A 56 -0.42 -0.71 -7.42
N TYR A 57 -0.09 -1.94 -7.80
CA TYR A 57 -0.75 -2.62 -8.91
C TYR A 57 -2.19 -2.95 -8.55
N VAL A 58 -2.40 -3.55 -7.37
CA VAL A 58 -3.75 -3.86 -6.91
C VAL A 58 -4.55 -2.59 -6.65
N ALA A 59 -3.92 -1.55 -6.09
CA ALA A 59 -4.58 -0.27 -5.89
C ALA A 59 -5.03 0.39 -7.21
N ALA A 60 -4.17 0.41 -8.23
CA ALA A 60 -4.51 0.93 -9.56
C ALA A 60 -5.69 0.17 -10.18
N ARG A 61 -5.73 -1.16 -10.05
CA ARG A 61 -6.87 -1.98 -10.50
C ARG A 61 -8.16 -1.66 -9.74
N ILE A 62 -8.11 -1.46 -8.42
CA ILE A 62 -9.28 -1.04 -7.62
C ILE A 62 -9.79 0.32 -8.09
N ALA A 63 -8.88 1.23 -8.43
CA ALA A 63 -9.19 2.55 -8.93
C ALA A 63 -9.73 2.55 -10.38
N GLY A 64 -9.58 1.45 -11.12
CA GLY A 64 -9.87 1.41 -12.56
C GLY A 64 -8.92 2.29 -13.38
N LEU A 65 -7.68 2.47 -12.90
CA LEU A 65 -6.67 3.34 -13.49
C LEU A 65 -5.45 2.51 -13.94
N THR A 66 -4.68 3.10 -14.85
CA THR A 66 -3.29 2.67 -15.08
C THR A 66 -2.43 2.94 -13.83
N ILE A 67 -1.26 2.31 -13.78
CA ILE A 67 -0.32 2.50 -12.66
C ILE A 67 0.16 3.94 -12.61
N GLU A 68 0.42 4.53 -13.77
CA GLU A 68 0.88 5.92 -13.93
C GLU A 68 -0.17 6.90 -13.40
N GLU A 69 -1.43 6.76 -13.80
CA GLU A 69 -2.55 7.57 -13.30
C GLU A 69 -2.76 7.39 -11.79
N PHE A 70 -2.64 6.15 -11.28
CA PHE A 70 -2.69 5.91 -9.85
C PHE A 70 -1.51 6.57 -9.11
N ASP A 71 -0.32 6.58 -9.71
CA ASP A 71 0.87 7.22 -9.14
C ASP A 71 0.72 8.74 -9.06
N GLU A 72 0.01 9.35 -10.00
CA GLU A 72 -0.37 10.77 -9.92
C GLU A 72 -1.33 11.06 -8.76
N ILE A 73 -2.37 10.24 -8.58
CA ILE A 73 -3.38 10.51 -7.55
C ILE A 73 -2.84 10.22 -6.15
N ARG A 74 -2.01 9.19 -5.97
CA ARG A 74 -1.36 8.92 -4.68
C ARG A 74 -0.35 10.01 -4.31
N ARG A 75 0.32 10.63 -5.28
CA ARG A 75 1.15 11.84 -5.06
C ARG A 75 0.29 13.03 -4.62
N LYS A 76 -0.86 13.28 -5.26
CA LYS A 76 -1.81 14.32 -4.84
C LYS A 76 -2.34 14.08 -3.41
N ALA A 77 -2.53 12.80 -3.06
CA ALA A 77 -2.89 12.36 -1.71
C ALA A 77 -1.71 12.34 -0.71
N LYS A 78 -0.50 12.76 -1.11
CA LYS A 78 0.72 12.76 -0.29
C LYS A 78 1.13 11.39 0.27
N ILE A 79 0.74 10.30 -0.39
CA ILE A 79 1.10 8.95 0.04
C ILE A 79 2.47 8.57 -0.57
N PRO A 80 3.52 8.37 0.25
CA PRO A 80 4.83 7.98 -0.25
C PRO A 80 4.87 6.52 -0.71
N VAL A 81 5.84 6.20 -1.57
CA VAL A 81 6.26 4.82 -1.80
C VAL A 81 7.40 4.55 -0.81
N VAL A 82 7.21 3.55 0.05
CA VAL A 82 8.21 3.09 1.02
C VAL A 82 8.77 1.78 0.49
N ILE A 83 10.10 1.66 0.46
CA ILE A 83 10.86 0.50 -0.05
C ILE A 83 11.65 -0.09 1.11
#